data_AF-A0A1W9S1D3-F1
#
_entry.id   AF-A0A1W9S1D3-F1
#
_cell.length_a   1.000
_cell.length_b   1.000
_cell.length_c   1.000
_cell.angle_alpha   90.00
_cell.angle_beta   90.00
_cell.angle_gamma   90.00
#
_symmetry.space_group_name_H-M   'P 1'
#
loop_
_entity.id
_entity.type
_entity.pdbx_description
1 polymer ?
#
loop_
_entity_poly.entity_id
_entity_poly.type
_entity_poly.pdbx_seq_one_letter_code
_entity_poly.pdbx_strand_id
1 'polypeptide(L)'
;MPTINQLVRKGRKSVKKKSKSPALKGCPQKRGVCTRVWTITPKKPNSALRKVARVRLTNNIEVTAYIPGIGHNLQEHSIVLIRGGRIKDLPGVRYHILRGTHDSLGVEGRMKSRSKYGTKKPKK
;
A
#
# COMPACT_ATOMS: atom_id res chain seq x y z
N MET A 1 23.59 17.07 -30.15
CA MET A 1 22.51 18.06 -29.90
C MET A 1 21.70 18.18 -31.18
N PRO A 2 20.36 18.02 -31.16
CA PRO A 2 19.58 18.05 -32.40
C PRO A 2 19.48 19.47 -32.99
N THR A 3 19.52 19.58 -34.31
CA THR A 3 19.38 20.87 -35.03
C THR A 3 17.92 21.34 -35.05
N ILE A 4 17.69 22.63 -35.31
CA ILE A 4 16.32 23.19 -35.37
C ILE A 4 15.49 22.48 -36.44
N ASN A 5 16.05 22.23 -37.63
CA ASN A 5 15.37 21.48 -38.70
C ASN A 5 15.00 20.04 -38.31
N GLN A 6 15.79 19.39 -37.44
CA GLN A 6 15.44 18.07 -36.89
C GLN A 6 14.26 18.15 -35.92
N LEU A 7 14.18 19.21 -35.10
CA LEU A 7 13.06 19.43 -34.18
C LEU A 7 11.78 19.85 -34.89
N VAL A 8 11.89 20.62 -35.99
CA VAL A 8 10.76 20.97 -36.86
C VAL A 8 10.19 19.73 -37.54
N ARG A 9 11.05 18.84 -38.06
CA ARG A 9 10.61 17.56 -38.67
C ARG A 9 10.12 16.54 -37.63
N LYS A 10 10.76 16.48 -36.46
CA LYS A 10 10.46 15.55 -35.36
C LYS A 10 10.51 16.29 -34.03
N GLY A 11 9.34 16.76 -33.60
CA GLY A 11 9.19 17.42 -32.30
C GLY A 11 9.61 16.53 -31.13
N ARG A 12 10.02 17.16 -30.02
CA ARG A 12 10.36 16.42 -28.80
C ARG A 12 9.11 15.74 -28.24
N LYS A 13 9.24 14.47 -27.86
CA LYS A 13 8.16 13.71 -27.22
C LYS A 13 8.36 13.70 -25.71
N SER A 14 7.30 13.99 -24.96
CA SER A 14 7.31 13.84 -23.51
C SER A 14 7.33 12.36 -23.13
N VAL A 15 8.17 12.00 -22.14
CA VAL A 15 8.24 10.64 -21.64
C VAL A 15 7.03 10.36 -20.74
N LYS A 16 6.16 9.43 -21.15
CA LYS A 16 5.01 9.01 -20.35
C LYS A 16 5.47 8.27 -19.09
N LYS A 17 5.07 8.75 -17.91
CA LYS A 17 5.36 8.10 -16.62
C LYS A 17 4.21 7.19 -16.20
N LYS A 18 4.52 5.99 -15.70
CA LYS A 18 3.54 5.06 -15.13
C LYS A 18 3.36 5.32 -13.64
N SER A 19 2.12 5.19 -13.14
CA SER A 19 1.85 5.27 -11.71
C SER A 19 2.50 4.11 -10.96
N LYS A 20 3.04 4.39 -9.76
CA LYS A 20 3.59 3.37 -8.86
C LYS A 20 2.49 2.50 -8.23
N SER A 21 1.24 2.99 -8.23
CA SER A 21 0.06 2.35 -7.61
C SER A 21 -1.09 2.21 -8.63
N PRO A 22 -0.92 1.38 -9.68
CA PRO A 22 -1.89 1.29 -10.77
C PRO A 22 -3.27 0.76 -10.35
N ALA A 23 -3.34 -0.10 -9.33
CA ALA A 23 -4.59 -0.73 -8.92
C ALA A 23 -5.59 0.24 -8.30
N LEU A 24 -5.14 1.41 -7.84
CA LEU A 24 -6.01 2.44 -7.29
C LEU A 24 -6.76 3.22 -8.38
N LYS A 25 -6.34 3.15 -9.66
CA LYS A 25 -6.95 3.88 -10.79
C LYS A 25 -7.17 5.38 -10.50
N GLY A 26 -6.19 6.04 -9.89
CA GLY A 26 -6.25 7.49 -9.57
C GLY A 26 -6.91 7.83 -8.23
N CYS A 27 -7.59 6.88 -7.57
CA CYS A 27 -8.16 7.10 -6.24
C CYS A 27 -7.05 7.14 -5.14
N PRO A 28 -7.19 7.94 -4.09
CA PRO A 28 -6.22 7.99 -2.99
C PRO A 28 -6.27 6.73 -2.12
N GLN A 29 -7.48 6.22 -1.84
CA GLN A 29 -7.71 4.94 -1.19
C GLN A 29 -8.72 4.11 -1.96
N LYS A 30 -8.72 2.80 -1.73
CA LYS A 30 -9.75 1.90 -2.26
C LYS A 30 -10.09 0.81 -1.24
N ARG A 31 -11.38 0.53 -1.10
CA ARG A 31 -11.90 -0.55 -0.26
C ARG A 31 -11.61 -1.90 -0.92
N GLY A 32 -11.38 -2.91 -0.10
CA GLY A 32 -11.25 -4.29 -0.56
C GLY A 32 -11.51 -5.29 0.57
N VAL A 33 -11.58 -6.56 0.18
CA VAL A 33 -11.79 -7.70 1.07
C VAL A 33 -10.52 -8.53 1.11
N CYS A 34 -10.05 -8.88 2.32
CA CYS A 34 -8.91 -9.77 2.49
C CYS A 34 -9.28 -11.19 2.02
N THR A 35 -8.56 -11.71 1.03
CA THR A 35 -8.72 -13.10 0.59
C THR A 35 -7.83 -14.05 1.38
N ARG A 36 -6.65 -13.59 1.80
CA ARG A 36 -5.74 -14.38 2.65
C ARG A 36 -4.87 -13.44 3.47
N VAL A 37 -4.59 -13.81 4.72
CA VAL A 37 -3.66 -13.10 5.61
C VAL A 37 -2.50 -14.02 5.96
N TRP A 38 -1.26 -13.58 5.76
CA TRP A 38 -0.06 -14.41 6.03
C TRP A 38 1.20 -13.56 6.25
N THR A 39 2.34 -14.21 6.46
CA THR A 39 3.64 -13.58 6.65
C THR A 39 4.58 -13.86 5.48
N ILE A 40 5.39 -12.87 5.09
CA ILE A 40 6.41 -12.98 4.04
C ILE A 40 7.78 -12.58 4.61
N THR A 41 8.83 -13.29 4.20
CA THR A 41 10.22 -12.93 4.48
C THR A 41 10.71 -11.84 3.50
N PRO A 42 11.39 -10.78 3.98
CA PRO A 42 11.91 -9.72 3.13
C PRO A 42 13.08 -10.20 2.26
N LYS A 43 13.43 -9.41 1.24
CA LYS A 43 14.67 -9.62 0.49
C LYS A 43 15.90 -9.35 1.38
N LYS A 44 16.99 -10.06 1.12
CA LYS A 44 18.33 -9.73 1.67
C LYS A 44 18.64 -8.24 1.42
N PRO A 45 19.23 -7.49 2.36
CA PRO A 45 19.96 -7.91 3.56
C PRO A 45 19.10 -8.08 4.83
N ASN A 46 17.81 -7.78 4.75
CA ASN A 46 16.95 -7.75 5.93
C ASN A 46 16.42 -9.14 6.27
N SER A 47 16.12 -9.38 7.55
CA SER A 47 15.43 -10.57 8.04
C SER A 47 14.31 -10.17 9.00
N ALA A 48 13.09 -10.66 8.78
CA ALA A 48 11.91 -10.46 9.62
C ALA A 48 10.73 -11.27 9.07
N LEU A 49 9.67 -11.45 9.88
CA LEU A 49 8.36 -11.90 9.40
C LEU A 49 7.47 -10.68 9.16
N ARG A 50 7.28 -10.30 7.88
CA ARG A 50 6.43 -9.16 7.51
C ARG A 50 4.99 -9.62 7.32
N LYS A 51 4.06 -9.01 8.04
CA LYS A 51 2.62 -9.31 7.98
C LYS A 51 1.99 -8.64 6.75
N VAL A 52 1.34 -9.43 5.90
CA VAL A 52 0.71 -8.99 4.66
C VAL A 52 -0.66 -9.62 4.46
N ALA A 53 -1.47 -9.03 3.60
CA ALA A 53 -2.74 -9.61 3.15
C ALA A 53 -2.85 -9.52 1.63
N ARG A 54 -3.45 -10.55 1.02
CA ARG A 54 -3.99 -10.46 -0.34
C ARG A 54 -5.37 -9.84 -0.21
N VAL A 55 -5.64 -8.81 -0.99
CA VAL A 55 -6.88 -8.05 -0.92
C VAL A 55 -7.47 -7.92 -2.31
N ARG A 56 -8.72 -8.34 -2.46
CA ARG A 56 -9.52 -8.12 -3.65
C ARG A 56 -10.22 -6.77 -3.54
N LEU A 57 -9.81 -5.82 -4.38
CA LEU A 57 -10.35 -4.46 -4.39
C LEU A 57 -11.73 -4.41 -5.06
N THR A 58 -12.48 -3.35 -4.80
CA THR A 58 -13.80 -3.12 -5.45
C THR A 58 -13.76 -3.07 -6.98
N ASN A 59 -12.59 -2.84 -7.59
CA ASN A 59 -12.40 -2.88 -9.04
C ASN A 59 -11.93 -4.26 -9.56
N ASN A 60 -12.14 -5.33 -8.79
CA ASN A 60 -11.76 -6.71 -9.08
C ASN A 60 -10.26 -6.97 -9.27
N ILE A 61 -9.40 -6.00 -8.93
CA ILE A 61 -7.95 -6.21 -8.96
C ILE A 61 -7.52 -6.76 -7.62
N GLU A 62 -6.83 -7.90 -7.63
CA GLU A 62 -6.19 -8.45 -6.45
C GLU A 62 -4.80 -7.86 -6.26
N VAL A 63 -4.52 -7.41 -5.03
CA VAL A 63 -3.25 -6.82 -4.67
C VAL A 63 -2.73 -7.40 -3.37
N THR A 64 -1.41 -7.44 -3.20
CA THR A 64 -0.81 -7.70 -1.89
C THR A 64 -0.58 -6.37 -1.20
N ALA A 65 -1.14 -6.23 0.00
CA ALA A 65 -1.01 -5.05 0.83
C ALA A 65 -0.32 -5.41 2.15
N TYR A 66 0.51 -4.50 2.64
CA TYR A 66 1.17 -4.64 3.93
C TYR A 66 0.29 -4.16 5.08
N ILE A 67 0.39 -4.87 6.20
CA ILE A 67 -0.29 -4.52 7.44
C ILE A 67 0.70 -3.76 8.33
N PRO A 68 0.57 -2.43 8.49
CA PRO A 68 1.51 -1.66 9.28
C PRO A 68 1.24 -1.77 10.78
N GLY A 69 2.29 -1.59 11.57
CA GLY A 69 2.23 -1.56 13.02
C GLY A 69 2.60 -2.88 13.69
N ILE A 70 2.47 -2.89 15.02
CA ILE A 70 2.67 -4.09 15.86
C ILE A 70 1.28 -4.70 16.06
N GLY A 71 1.15 -6.00 15.81
CA GLY A 71 -0.14 -6.71 15.91
C GLY A 71 -1.18 -6.32 14.84
N HIS A 72 -2.15 -7.21 14.62
CA HIS A 72 -3.36 -6.97 13.82
C HIS A 72 -4.41 -8.05 14.14
N ASN A 73 -5.69 -7.77 13.88
CA ASN A 73 -6.78 -8.75 14.03
C ASN A 73 -7.30 -9.30 12.70
N LEU A 74 -6.73 -8.89 11.55
CA LEU A 74 -7.34 -9.19 10.24
C LEU A 74 -7.37 -10.69 9.97
N GLN A 75 -8.50 -11.14 9.44
CA GLN A 75 -8.76 -12.52 9.06
C GLN A 75 -9.15 -12.55 7.57
N GLU A 76 -9.44 -13.75 7.06
CA GLU A 76 -10.09 -13.88 5.76
C GLU A 76 -11.45 -13.18 5.78
N HIS A 77 -11.84 -12.60 4.65
CA HIS A 77 -13.07 -11.81 4.47
C HIS A 77 -13.14 -10.47 5.23
N SER A 78 -12.13 -10.10 6.03
CA SER A 78 -12.10 -8.77 6.65
C SER A 78 -12.09 -7.66 5.59
N ILE A 79 -12.92 -6.65 5.78
CA ILE A 79 -13.02 -5.47 4.93
C ILE A 79 -11.96 -4.46 5.37
N VAL A 80 -11.15 -4.02 4.41
CA VAL A 80 -10.04 -3.10 4.66
C VAL A 80 -10.01 -1.96 3.67
N LEU A 81 -9.42 -0.84 4.08
CA LEU A 81 -9.12 0.30 3.23
C LEU A 81 -7.63 0.31 2.89
N ILE A 82 -7.29 0.39 1.61
CA ILE A 82 -5.90 0.38 1.14
C ILE A 82 -5.50 1.75 0.59
N ARG A 83 -4.25 2.16 0.85
CA ARG A 83 -3.56 3.27 0.18
C ARG A 83 -2.32 2.82 -0.59
N GLY A 84 -1.86 3.69 -1.48
CA GLY A 84 -0.58 3.55 -2.15
C GLY A 84 0.60 3.66 -1.18
N GLY A 85 1.65 2.88 -1.47
CA GLY A 85 2.94 2.99 -0.79
C GLY A 85 3.68 1.66 -0.90
N ARG A 86 4.83 1.69 -1.57
CA ARG A 86 5.66 0.50 -1.76
C ARG A 86 6.57 0.31 -0.57
N ILE A 87 6.66 -0.93 -0.11
CA ILE A 87 7.70 -1.35 0.83
C ILE A 87 8.93 -1.76 0.04
N LYS A 88 10.08 -1.19 0.40
CA LYS A 88 11.35 -1.45 -0.27
C LYS A 88 11.82 -2.90 -0.10
N ASP A 89 11.54 -3.45 1.08
CA ASP A 89 12.00 -4.77 1.53
C ASP A 89 11.24 -5.94 0.88
N LEU A 90 9.97 -5.73 0.52
CA LEU A 90 9.10 -6.78 0.00
C LEU A 90 8.90 -6.56 -1.51
N PRO A 91 9.38 -7.47 -2.37
CA PRO A 91 9.08 -7.39 -3.79
C PRO A 91 7.57 -7.58 -4.02
N GLY A 92 6.99 -6.81 -4.95
CA GLY A 92 5.56 -6.92 -5.30
C GLY A 92 4.58 -6.22 -4.34
N VAL A 93 4.97 -5.88 -3.11
CA VAL A 93 4.09 -5.22 -2.13
C VAL A 93 4.12 -3.70 -2.32
N ARG A 94 3.10 -3.17 -3.02
CA ARG A 94 3.00 -1.76 -3.44
C ARG A 94 1.99 -0.93 -2.67
N TYR A 95 1.29 -1.56 -1.73
CA TYR A 95 0.17 -0.97 -1.02
C TYR A 95 0.24 -1.21 0.48
N HIS A 96 -0.40 -0.33 1.25
CA HIS A 96 -0.56 -0.46 2.68
C HIS A 96 -2.04 -0.46 3.05
N ILE A 97 -2.40 -1.29 4.02
CA ILE A 97 -3.68 -1.20 4.71
C ILE A 97 -3.63 -0.01 5.67
N LEU A 98 -4.67 0.84 5.66
CA LEU A 98 -4.88 1.85 6.70
C LEU A 98 -5.32 1.14 7.98
N ARG A 99 -4.88 1.64 9.14
CA ARG A 99 -5.27 1.10 10.45
C ARG A 99 -6.32 2.00 11.07
N GLY A 100 -7.23 1.42 11.85
CA GLY A 100 -8.34 2.12 12.49
C GLY A 100 -9.48 2.45 11.52
N THR A 101 -9.60 1.71 10.42
CA THR A 101 -10.63 1.91 9.39
C THR A 101 -11.27 0.57 9.00
N HIS A 102 -12.59 0.53 8.82
CA HIS A 102 -13.34 -0.73 8.63
C HIS A 102 -12.93 -1.78 9.70
N ASP A 103 -12.68 -3.02 9.30
CA ASP A 103 -12.38 -4.11 10.24
C ASP A 103 -10.92 -4.06 10.76
N SER A 104 -10.08 -3.20 10.18
CA SER A 104 -8.71 -3.02 10.63
C SER A 104 -8.67 -2.17 11.91
N LEU A 105 -8.46 -2.82 13.05
CA LEU A 105 -8.31 -2.11 14.32
C LEU A 105 -7.01 -1.28 14.38
N GLY A 106 -6.99 -0.27 15.25
CA GLY A 106 -5.80 0.50 15.55
C GLY A 106 -4.68 -0.36 16.15
N VAL A 107 -3.50 0.21 16.32
CA VAL A 107 -2.42 -0.45 17.08
C VAL A 107 -2.60 -0.15 18.57
N GLU A 108 -2.67 -1.19 19.38
CA GLU A 108 -2.81 -1.09 20.84
C GLU A 108 -1.57 -0.46 21.49
N GLY A 109 -1.79 0.28 22.58
CA GLY A 109 -0.70 0.89 23.38
C GLY A 109 0.15 1.94 22.66
N ARG A 110 -0.19 2.33 21.43
CA ARG A 110 0.63 3.28 20.66
C ARG A 110 0.48 4.70 21.21
N MET A 111 1.56 5.25 21.77
CA MET A 111 1.59 6.63 22.28
C MET A 111 2.10 7.66 21.25
N LYS A 112 3.03 7.26 20.38
CA LYS A 112 3.67 8.12 19.36
C LYS A 112 3.20 7.78 17.93
N SER A 113 3.10 8.79 17.07
CA SER A 113 2.63 8.67 15.67
C SER A 113 1.25 8.00 15.52
N ARG A 114 0.36 8.25 16.48
CA ARG A 114 -0.95 7.59 16.63
C ARG A 114 -1.84 7.69 15.40
N SER A 115 -1.86 8.86 14.76
CA SER A 115 -2.64 9.13 13.55
C SER A 115 -2.33 8.19 12.38
N LYS A 116 -1.07 7.72 12.26
CA LYS A 116 -0.66 6.78 11.19
C LYS A 116 -1.17 5.36 11.42
N TYR A 117 -1.46 5.00 12.67
CA TYR A 117 -1.80 3.63 13.10
C TYR A 117 -3.22 3.51 13.65
N GLY A 118 -4.06 4.53 13.47
CA GLY A 118 -5.48 4.49 13.84
C GLY A 118 -5.75 4.42 15.34
N THR A 119 -4.80 4.87 16.18
CA THR A 119 -4.94 4.81 17.65
C THR A 119 -5.48 6.14 18.19
N LYS A 120 -6.55 6.11 19.01
CA LYS A 120 -7.11 7.32 19.66
C LYS A 120 -6.15 7.88 20.72
N LYS A 121 -6.39 9.12 21.15
CA LYS A 121 -5.64 9.69 22.29
C LYS A 121 -6.15 9.02 23.57
N PRO A 122 -5.26 8.43 24.40
CA PRO A 122 -5.70 7.91 25.69
C PRO A 122 -6.27 9.06 26.52
N LYS A 123 -7.34 8.79 27.26
CA LYS A 123 -7.82 9.70 28.29
C LYS A 123 -6.76 9.73 29.40
N LYS A 124 -6.36 10.92 29.82
CA LYS A 124 -5.51 11.12 30.98
C LYS A 124 -6.39 11.09 32.22
#